data_AF-A0A3A4WJB9-F1
#
_entry.id   AF-A0A3A4WJB9-F1
#
_cell.length_a   1.000
_cell.length_b   1.000
_cell.length_c   1.000
_cell.angle_alpha   90.00
_cell.angle_beta   90.00
_cell.angle_gamma   90.00
#
_symmetry.space_group_name_H-M   'P 1'
#
loop_
_entity.id
_entity.type
_entity.pdbx_description
1 polymer ?
#
loop_
_entity_poly.entity_id
_entity_poly.type
_entity_poly.pdbx_seq_one_letter_code
_entity_poly.pdbx_strand_id
1 'polypeptide(L)'
;MRQRGLLIWGLVLLVVGLVGLGVVAVLASYYPSATQVGRSPVVYPPGGFDPGSMMGGRGMMNHMMRDYSKARYASNGERIFLTGTNARGERIVGPSVGRSRVGCANCHRPDGRGGLLVPDGTASADIRWSSLEAEGFDEETARRAITEGTDENGDELSPYMPRWSMERQDLDDLIDYLKTL
;
A
#
# COMPACT_ATOMS: atom_id res chain seq x y z
N MET A 1 10.69 58.60 22.74
CA MET A 1 11.46 57.50 22.10
C MET A 1 11.07 56.10 22.59
N ARG A 2 10.85 55.87 23.90
CA ARG A 2 10.44 54.55 24.46
C ARG A 2 9.14 53.95 23.90
N GLN A 3 8.09 54.74 23.66
CA GLN A 3 6.80 54.22 23.15
C GLN A 3 6.85 53.71 21.70
N ARG A 4 7.66 54.34 20.84
CA ARG A 4 7.86 53.89 19.45
C ARG A 4 8.63 52.57 19.40
N GLY A 5 9.59 52.36 20.31
CA GLY A 5 10.30 51.09 20.45
C GLY A 5 9.36 49.95 20.86
N LEU A 6 8.47 50.19 21.83
CA LEU A 6 7.48 49.19 22.27
C LEU A 6 6.52 48.76 21.16
N LEU A 7 6.08 49.68 20.31
CA LEU A 7 5.20 49.36 19.17
C LEU A 7 5.93 48.55 18.08
N ILE A 8 7.19 48.87 17.79
CA ILE A 8 7.99 48.13 16.81
C ILE A 8 8.27 46.71 17.33
N TRP A 9 8.65 46.57 18.60
CA TRP A 9 8.85 45.25 19.20
C TRP A 9 7.55 44.43 19.28
N GLY A 10 6.41 45.07 19.57
CA GLY A 10 5.11 44.43 19.52
C GLY A 10 4.74 43.90 18.13
N LEU A 11 5.00 44.70 17.08
CA LEU A 11 4.76 44.28 15.70
C LEU A 11 5.67 43.12 15.29
N VAL A 12 6.95 43.17 15.65
CA VAL A 12 7.92 42.10 15.36
C VAL A 12 7.51 40.78 16.01
N LEU A 13 7.12 40.81 17.29
CA LEU A 13 6.65 39.61 17.99
C LEU A 13 5.37 39.04 17.38
N LEU A 14 4.47 39.91 16.93
CA LEU A 14 3.23 39.48 16.26
C LEU A 14 3.52 38.81 14.91
N VAL A 15 4.42 39.38 14.10
CA VAL A 15 4.83 38.79 12.81
C VAL A 15 5.54 37.45 13.02
N VAL A 16 6.48 37.37 13.96
CA VAL A 16 7.18 36.11 14.29
C VAL A 16 6.18 35.05 14.79
N GLY A 17 5.20 35.45 15.60
CA GLY A 17 4.12 34.58 16.06
C GLY A 17 3.28 34.03 14.91
N LEU A 18 2.87 34.88 13.96
CA LEU A 18 2.09 34.47 12.79
C LEU A 18 2.88 33.54 11.86
N VAL A 19 4.16 33.82 11.63
CA VAL A 19 5.05 32.96 10.84
C VAL A 19 5.22 31.61 11.52
N GLY A 20 5.48 31.58 12.83
CA GLY A 20 5.58 30.35 13.61
C GLY A 20 4.30 29.52 13.56
N LEU A 21 3.13 30.16 13.68
CA LEU A 21 1.83 29.49 13.61
C LEU A 21 1.55 28.91 12.21
N GLY A 22 1.97 29.61 11.15
CA GLY A 22 1.92 29.11 9.78
C GLY A 22 2.82 27.89 9.56
N VAL A 23 4.06 27.92 10.07
CA VAL A 23 4.99 26.77 10.00
C VAL A 23 4.42 25.55 10.73
N VAL A 24 3.84 25.74 11.93
CA VAL A 24 3.18 24.65 12.67
C VAL A 24 1.99 24.08 11.90
N ALA A 25 1.18 24.93 11.27
CA ALA A 25 0.04 24.48 10.46
C ALA A 25 0.49 23.69 9.21
N VAL A 26 1.54 24.14 8.52
CA VAL A 26 2.12 23.42 7.36
C VAL A 26 2.73 22.09 7.81
N LEU A 27 3.48 22.07 8.91
CA LEU A 27 4.04 20.82 9.45
C LEU A 27 2.94 19.87 9.90
N ALA A 28 1.85 20.35 10.49
CA ALA A 28 0.69 19.51 10.84
C ALA A 28 -0.02 18.94 9.61
N SER A 29 0.04 19.62 8.45
CA SER A 29 -0.47 19.11 7.17
C SER A 29 0.43 18.05 6.54
N TYR A 30 1.76 18.15 6.74
CA TYR A 30 2.75 17.17 6.27
C TYR A 30 2.86 15.95 7.19
N TYR A 31 2.62 16.14 8.50
CA TYR A 31 2.68 15.10 9.53
C TYR A 31 1.35 15.02 10.27
N PRO A 32 0.28 14.49 9.63
CA PRO A 32 -0.99 14.30 10.32
C PRO A 32 -0.77 13.41 11.53
N SER A 33 -1.09 13.94 12.72
CA SER A 33 -0.97 13.19 13.96
C SER A 33 -1.77 11.88 13.88
N ALA A 34 -1.18 10.79 14.38
CA ALA A 34 -1.72 9.42 14.33
C ALA A 34 -3.06 9.22 15.08
N THR A 35 -3.67 10.30 15.56
CA THR A 35 -4.95 10.31 16.27
C THR A 35 -6.15 10.58 15.35
N GLN A 36 -5.91 10.98 14.09
CA GLN A 36 -6.97 11.21 13.08
C GLN A 36 -7.02 10.19 11.95
N VAL A 37 -6.27 9.09 12.03
CA VAL A 37 -6.65 7.87 11.31
C VAL A 37 -7.80 7.26 12.10
N GLY A 38 -8.96 7.88 11.94
CA GLY A 38 -10.24 7.29 12.29
C GLY A 38 -10.29 5.93 11.63
N ARG A 39 -10.10 4.89 12.45
CA ARG A 39 -11.08 3.85 12.70
C ARG A 39 -12.18 3.82 11.62
N SER A 40 -11.81 3.42 10.40
CA SER A 40 -12.75 2.67 9.57
C SER A 40 -13.24 1.54 10.46
N PRO A 41 -14.56 1.35 10.64
CA PRO A 41 -15.03 0.17 11.32
C PRO A 41 -14.69 -0.99 10.39
N VAL A 42 -13.51 -1.59 10.60
CA VAL A 42 -13.41 -3.02 10.42
C VAL A 42 -14.44 -3.56 11.40
N VAL A 43 -15.63 -3.84 10.87
CA VAL A 43 -16.67 -4.57 11.57
C VAL A 43 -16.05 -5.95 11.81
N TYR A 44 -15.31 -6.08 12.91
CA TYR A 44 -15.11 -7.37 13.51
C TYR A 44 -16.51 -7.85 13.88
N PRO A 45 -16.98 -8.98 13.33
CA PRO A 45 -18.23 -9.55 13.79
C PRO A 45 -18.13 -9.72 15.32
N PRO A 46 -19.20 -9.46 16.08
CA PRO A 46 -19.20 -9.63 17.52
C PRO A 46 -19.18 -11.14 17.81
N GLY A 47 -17.98 -11.73 17.74
CA GLY A 47 -17.70 -13.09 18.15
C GLY A 47 -17.19 -13.06 19.57
N GLY A 48 -18.11 -12.91 20.53
CA GLY A 48 -17.83 -13.32 21.90
C GLY A 48 -17.30 -14.75 21.87
N PHE A 49 -16.23 -15.00 22.60
CA PHE A 49 -15.68 -16.33 22.75
C PHE A 49 -16.66 -17.14 23.61
N ASP A 50 -17.65 -17.74 22.95
CA ASP A 50 -18.67 -18.58 23.56
C ASP A 50 -18.20 -20.05 23.45
N PRO A 51 -17.68 -20.66 24.54
CA PRO A 51 -17.06 -21.98 24.49
C PRO A 51 -18.03 -23.11 24.10
N GLY A 52 -19.34 -22.83 24.04
CA GLY A 52 -20.40 -23.78 23.70
C GLY A 52 -20.64 -24.03 22.21
N SER A 53 -20.00 -23.30 21.30
CA SER A 53 -20.32 -23.34 19.85
C SER A 53 -19.51 -24.37 19.03
N MET A 54 -18.71 -25.23 19.67
CA MET A 54 -17.78 -26.17 19.01
C MET A 54 -18.43 -27.41 18.34
N MET A 55 -19.75 -27.43 18.11
CA MET A 55 -20.47 -28.60 17.56
C MET A 55 -21.26 -28.31 16.27
N GLY A 56 -20.85 -27.33 15.45
CA GLY A 56 -21.45 -27.02 14.14
C GLY A 56 -20.48 -26.74 12.99
N GLY A 57 -19.18 -27.04 13.19
CA GLY A 57 -18.03 -26.45 12.49
C GLY A 57 -17.74 -26.82 11.03
N ARG A 58 -18.70 -27.30 10.23
CA ARG A 58 -18.48 -27.50 8.78
C ARG A 58 -19.35 -26.61 7.88
N GLY A 59 -20.58 -26.31 8.28
CA GLY A 59 -21.50 -25.50 7.46
C GLY A 59 -21.18 -24.01 7.49
N MET A 60 -20.97 -23.46 8.69
CA MET A 60 -20.77 -22.02 8.87
C MET A 60 -19.40 -21.54 8.40
N MET A 61 -18.34 -22.34 8.57
CA MET A 61 -17.02 -22.04 8.00
C MET A 61 -17.05 -22.05 6.47
N ASN A 62 -17.76 -23.00 5.86
CA ASN A 62 -17.91 -23.05 4.41
C ASN A 62 -18.71 -21.86 3.86
N HIS A 63 -19.74 -21.39 4.57
CA HIS A 63 -20.47 -20.18 4.19
C HIS A 63 -19.66 -18.89 4.43
N MET A 64 -18.95 -18.75 5.54
CA MET A 64 -18.03 -17.62 5.77
C MET A 64 -16.88 -17.59 4.75
N MET A 65 -16.29 -18.74 4.41
CA MET A 65 -15.26 -18.82 3.36
C MET A 65 -15.85 -18.55 1.97
N ARG A 66 -17.10 -18.94 1.73
CA ARG A 66 -17.82 -18.70 0.47
C ARG A 66 -18.32 -17.25 0.34
N ASP A 67 -18.58 -16.55 1.43
CA ASP A 67 -18.91 -15.12 1.42
C ASP A 67 -17.65 -14.24 1.42
N TYR A 68 -16.53 -14.70 2.01
CA TYR A 68 -15.21 -14.09 1.80
C TYR A 68 -14.73 -14.28 0.34
N SER A 69 -15.09 -15.40 -0.31
CA SER A 69 -14.89 -15.61 -1.74
C SER A 69 -15.77 -14.72 -2.64
N LYS A 70 -16.68 -13.93 -2.06
CA LYS A 70 -17.50 -12.91 -2.76
C LYS A 70 -17.00 -11.48 -2.58
N ALA A 71 -15.80 -11.24 -2.05
CA ALA A 71 -15.06 -10.10 -2.56
C ALA A 71 -14.77 -10.41 -4.04
N ARG A 72 -15.74 -10.09 -4.92
CA ARG A 72 -15.52 -10.19 -6.36
C ARG A 72 -14.49 -9.11 -6.66
N TYR A 73 -13.27 -9.53 -6.92
CA TYR A 73 -12.26 -8.66 -7.51
C TYR A 73 -12.88 -8.00 -8.76
N ALA A 74 -12.76 -6.68 -8.86
CA ALA A 74 -13.20 -5.87 -9.98
C ALA A 74 -12.49 -6.27 -11.28
N SER A 75 -11.27 -6.80 -11.19
CA SER A 75 -10.50 -7.32 -12.33
C SER A 75 -9.62 -8.52 -11.95
N ASN A 76 -9.08 -9.20 -12.96
CA ASN A 76 -8.03 -10.19 -12.75
C ASN A 76 -6.78 -9.57 -12.12
N GLY A 77 -6.38 -8.38 -12.59
CA GLY A 77 -5.25 -7.63 -12.04
C GLY A 77 -5.37 -7.33 -10.55
N GLU A 78 -6.55 -6.89 -10.09
CA GLU A 78 -6.80 -6.68 -8.66
C GLU A 78 -6.63 -7.99 -7.86
N ARG A 79 -7.17 -9.08 -8.40
CA ARG A 79 -7.05 -10.40 -7.77
C ARG A 79 -5.59 -10.81 -7.62
N ILE A 80 -4.81 -10.66 -8.68
CA ILE A 80 -3.37 -10.97 -8.70
C ILE A 80 -2.65 -10.07 -7.69
N PHE A 81 -2.91 -8.77 -7.72
CA PHE A 81 -2.30 -7.79 -6.82
C PHE A 81 -2.55 -8.10 -5.34
N LEU A 82 -3.79 -8.44 -4.97
CA LEU A 82 -4.15 -8.69 -3.58
C LEU A 82 -3.74 -10.10 -3.10
N THR A 83 -3.77 -11.10 -3.99
CA THR A 83 -3.68 -12.51 -3.55
C THR A 83 -2.54 -13.31 -4.16
N GLY A 84 -1.92 -12.85 -5.24
CA GLY A 84 -0.99 -13.65 -6.04
C GLY A 84 -1.66 -14.83 -6.73
N THR A 85 -2.97 -14.74 -7.01
CA THR A 85 -3.71 -15.75 -7.79
C THR A 85 -4.42 -15.11 -8.97
N ASN A 86 -4.50 -15.81 -10.11
CA ASN A 86 -5.23 -15.32 -11.28
C ASN A 86 -6.71 -15.73 -11.26
N ALA A 87 -7.45 -15.32 -12.28
CA ALA A 87 -8.88 -15.59 -12.46
C ALA A 87 -9.20 -17.10 -12.47
N ARG A 88 -8.28 -17.92 -13.01
CA ARG A 88 -8.38 -19.39 -13.03
C ARG A 88 -8.12 -20.03 -11.66
N GLY A 89 -7.67 -19.25 -10.67
CA GLY A 89 -7.33 -19.73 -9.33
C GLY A 89 -5.93 -20.34 -9.25
N GLU A 90 -5.13 -20.18 -10.29
CA GLU A 90 -3.74 -20.60 -10.30
C GLU A 90 -2.93 -19.62 -9.46
N ARG A 91 -1.96 -20.14 -8.71
CA ARG A 91 -1.03 -19.30 -7.96
C ARG A 91 0.06 -18.81 -8.91
N ILE A 92 0.21 -17.49 -8.98
CA ILE A 92 1.34 -16.85 -9.62
C ILE A 92 2.48 -16.88 -8.60
N VAL A 93 3.64 -17.40 -9.01
CA VAL A 93 4.77 -17.63 -8.11
C VAL A 93 6.02 -17.01 -8.72
N GLY A 94 6.76 -16.26 -7.92
CA GLY A 94 8.13 -15.88 -8.24
C GLY A 94 9.14 -16.68 -7.41
N PRO A 95 10.34 -16.99 -7.94
CA PRO A 95 11.42 -17.49 -7.11
C PRO A 95 11.94 -16.31 -6.28
N SER A 96 11.53 -16.23 -5.02
CA SER A 96 12.26 -15.42 -4.04
C SER A 96 12.12 -16.02 -2.64
N VAL A 97 13.21 -15.84 -1.91
CA VAL A 97 13.54 -16.36 -0.59
C VAL A 97 12.41 -16.09 0.41
N GLY A 98 11.63 -17.13 0.70
CA GLY A 98 10.71 -17.15 1.83
C GLY A 98 9.25 -16.95 1.45
N ARG A 99 8.58 -18.06 1.08
CA ARG A 99 7.14 -18.26 1.28
C ARG A 99 6.23 -17.07 0.88
N SER A 100 6.45 -16.43 -0.26
CA SER A 100 5.48 -15.48 -0.82
C SER A 100 4.22 -16.23 -1.28
N ARG A 101 3.37 -16.56 -0.31
CA ARG A 101 2.00 -17.08 -0.52
C ARG A 101 0.99 -15.93 -0.66
N VAL A 102 1.46 -14.70 -0.85
CA VAL A 102 0.71 -13.44 -0.72
C VAL A 102 1.03 -12.53 -1.92
N GLY A 103 0.05 -11.75 -2.37
CA GLY A 103 0.18 -10.86 -3.53
C GLY A 103 1.02 -9.60 -3.26
N CYS A 104 1.18 -8.77 -4.29
CA CYS A 104 1.92 -7.50 -4.28
C CYS A 104 1.55 -6.61 -3.08
N ALA A 105 0.27 -6.55 -2.73
CA ALA A 105 -0.28 -5.72 -1.66
C ALA A 105 0.30 -6.03 -0.27
N ASN A 106 0.93 -7.20 -0.06
CA ASN A 106 1.53 -7.51 1.23
C ASN A 106 2.75 -6.64 1.54
N CYS A 107 3.50 -6.24 0.50
CA CYS A 107 4.61 -5.30 0.63
C CYS A 107 4.17 -3.90 0.21
N HIS A 108 3.38 -3.80 -0.86
CA HIS A 108 3.00 -2.52 -1.46
C HIS A 108 1.72 -1.90 -0.90
N ARG A 109 1.11 -2.55 0.10
CA ARG A 109 -0.22 -2.22 0.66
C ARG A 109 -1.35 -2.36 -0.37
N PRO A 110 -2.62 -2.49 0.08
CA PRO A 110 -3.77 -2.55 -0.84
C PRO A 110 -3.94 -1.30 -1.71
N ASP A 111 -3.43 -0.14 -1.28
CA ASP A 111 -3.50 1.14 -1.99
C ASP A 111 -2.22 1.46 -2.80
N GLY A 112 -1.29 0.50 -2.93
CA GLY A 112 -0.08 0.64 -3.75
C GLY A 112 1.02 1.52 -3.17
N ARG A 113 0.82 2.19 -2.02
CA ARG A 113 1.76 3.18 -1.48
C ARG A 113 3.07 2.62 -0.93
N GLY A 114 3.18 1.31 -0.73
CA GLY A 114 4.39 0.70 -0.18
C GLY A 114 4.73 1.11 1.25
N GLY A 115 6.01 1.19 1.55
CA GLY A 115 6.56 1.56 2.86
C GLY A 115 6.72 0.40 3.84
N LEU A 116 6.67 -0.86 3.39
CA LEU A 116 7.08 -2.00 4.21
C LEU A 116 8.62 -2.08 4.20
N LEU A 117 9.24 -1.98 5.37
CA LEU A 117 10.68 -2.21 5.52
C LEU A 117 10.97 -3.70 5.41
N VAL A 118 11.83 -4.06 4.44
CA VAL A 118 12.34 -5.42 4.24
C VAL A 118 13.72 -5.57 4.91
N PRO A 119 14.22 -6.80 5.11
CA PRO A 119 15.42 -7.03 5.93
C PRO A 119 16.73 -6.44 5.39
N ASP A 120 16.81 -6.06 4.10
CA ASP A 120 17.97 -5.31 3.57
C ASP A 120 17.93 -3.80 3.92
N GLY A 121 16.92 -3.36 4.66
CA GLY A 121 16.74 -1.97 5.08
C GLY A 121 16.04 -1.09 4.04
N THR A 122 15.71 -1.62 2.86
CA THR A 122 14.91 -0.90 1.86
C THR A 122 13.42 -0.92 2.23
N ALA A 123 12.69 0.10 1.79
CA ALA A 123 11.24 0.14 1.88
C ALA A 123 10.64 -0.29 0.54
N SER A 124 9.53 -1.03 0.57
CA SER A 124 8.76 -1.27 -0.66
C SER A 124 8.32 0.05 -1.29
N ALA A 125 8.46 0.16 -2.60
CA ALA A 125 8.15 1.37 -3.34
C ALA A 125 6.65 1.69 -3.39
N ASP A 126 6.34 2.95 -3.69
CA ASP A 126 5.00 3.37 -4.11
C ASP A 126 4.79 2.99 -5.58
N ILE A 127 3.94 1.99 -5.82
CA ILE A 127 3.71 1.40 -7.15
C ILE A 127 2.40 1.86 -7.78
N ARG A 128 1.82 2.95 -7.29
CA ARG A 128 0.76 3.66 -8.00
C ARG A 128 1.33 4.16 -9.32
N TRP A 129 0.57 4.03 -10.41
CA TRP A 129 1.10 4.30 -11.74
C TRP A 129 1.65 5.72 -11.89
N SER A 130 0.99 6.71 -11.27
CA SER A 130 1.48 8.09 -11.26
C SER A 130 2.86 8.25 -10.62
N SER A 131 3.18 7.42 -9.62
CA SER A 131 4.48 7.44 -8.94
C SER A 131 5.54 6.75 -9.79
N LEU A 132 5.19 5.61 -10.40
CA LEU A 132 6.07 4.89 -11.34
C LEU A 132 6.42 5.77 -12.55
N GLU A 133 5.44 6.44 -13.17
CA GLU A 133 5.70 7.36 -14.29
C GLU A 133 6.58 8.54 -13.89
N ALA A 134 6.42 9.06 -12.67
CA ALA A 134 7.26 10.13 -12.15
C ALA A 134 8.72 9.69 -11.93
N GLU A 135 8.95 8.41 -11.67
CA GLU A 135 10.28 7.79 -11.58
C GLU A 135 10.84 7.41 -12.96
N GLY A 136 10.02 7.43 -14.01
CA GLY A 136 10.46 7.15 -15.38
C GLY A 136 10.12 5.75 -15.88
N PHE A 137 9.32 5.00 -15.14
CA PHE A 137 8.77 3.74 -15.63
C PHE A 137 7.75 3.96 -16.76
N ASP A 138 7.78 3.03 -17.70
CA ASP A 138 6.73 2.75 -18.66
C ASP A 138 6.21 1.32 -18.47
N GLU A 139 5.29 0.87 -19.33
CA GLU A 139 4.76 -0.49 -19.20
C GLU A 139 5.80 -1.58 -19.48
N GLU A 140 6.80 -1.34 -20.33
CA GLU A 140 7.81 -2.37 -20.63
C GLU A 140 8.73 -2.57 -19.43
N THR A 141 9.26 -1.47 -18.91
CA THR A 141 10.12 -1.44 -17.73
C THR A 141 9.38 -1.90 -16.48
N ALA A 142 8.09 -1.57 -16.31
CA ALA A 142 7.27 -2.09 -15.23
C ALA A 142 7.07 -3.62 -15.33
N ARG A 143 6.84 -4.16 -16.54
CA ARG A 143 6.78 -5.62 -16.75
C ARG A 143 8.10 -6.26 -16.35
N ARG A 144 9.22 -5.69 -16.77
CA ARG A 144 10.57 -6.16 -16.44
C ARG A 144 10.84 -6.12 -14.93
N ALA A 145 10.44 -5.04 -14.25
CA ALA A 145 10.54 -4.95 -12.79
C ALA A 145 9.77 -6.07 -12.08
N ILE A 146 8.60 -6.44 -12.58
CA ILE A 146 7.77 -7.50 -11.99
C ILE A 146 8.37 -8.90 -12.27
N THR A 147 8.85 -9.17 -13.47
CA THR A 147 9.26 -10.53 -13.89
C THR A 147 10.73 -10.82 -13.68
N GLU A 148 11.59 -9.83 -13.86
CA GLU A 148 13.05 -9.95 -13.82
C GLU A 148 13.64 -9.26 -12.58
N GLY A 149 12.90 -8.29 -12.01
CA GLY A 149 13.35 -7.53 -10.86
C GLY A 149 14.46 -6.56 -11.23
N THR A 150 14.26 -5.86 -12.34
CA THR A 150 15.14 -4.83 -12.87
C THR A 150 14.32 -3.56 -13.10
N ASP A 151 14.84 -2.42 -12.68
CA ASP A 151 14.14 -1.14 -12.74
C ASP A 151 14.16 -0.49 -14.15
N GLU A 152 13.69 0.76 -14.22
CA GLU A 152 13.65 1.58 -15.42
C GLU A 152 15.04 1.91 -15.97
N ASN A 153 16.05 2.01 -15.09
CA ASN A 153 17.45 2.29 -15.46
C ASN A 153 18.24 1.03 -15.83
N GLY A 154 17.71 -0.16 -15.50
CA GLY A 154 18.39 -1.43 -15.71
C GLY A 154 19.11 -1.95 -14.46
N ASP A 155 18.93 -1.31 -13.30
CA ASP A 155 19.53 -1.72 -12.04
C ASP A 155 18.69 -2.83 -11.38
N GLU A 156 19.35 -3.68 -10.59
CA GLU A 156 18.68 -4.78 -9.90
C GLU A 156 17.86 -4.28 -8.70
N LEU A 157 16.60 -4.70 -8.64
CA LEU A 157 15.74 -4.46 -7.48
C LEU A 157 16.15 -5.34 -6.30
N SER A 158 15.77 -4.93 -5.09
CA SER A 158 15.96 -5.71 -3.86
C SER A 158 15.60 -7.20 -4.08
N PRO A 159 16.40 -8.16 -3.61
CA PRO A 159 16.09 -9.59 -3.73
C PRO A 159 14.84 -10.00 -2.94
N TYR A 160 14.32 -9.14 -2.05
CA TYR A 160 13.05 -9.34 -1.34
C TYR A 160 11.83 -9.02 -2.20
N MET A 161 11.98 -8.26 -3.29
CA MET A 161 10.93 -8.11 -4.29
C MET A 161 10.88 -9.36 -5.17
N PRO A 162 9.77 -10.13 -5.19
CA PRO A 162 9.72 -11.37 -5.95
C PRO A 162 9.80 -11.15 -7.47
N ARG A 163 10.49 -12.06 -8.17
CA ARG A 163 10.53 -12.12 -9.64
C ARG A 163 9.38 -12.99 -10.13
N TRP A 164 8.24 -12.40 -10.43
CA TRP A 164 7.02 -13.17 -10.64
C TRP A 164 7.00 -13.90 -11.99
N SER A 165 6.55 -15.15 -12.00
CA SER A 165 6.29 -15.92 -13.22
C SER A 165 4.78 -16.08 -13.41
N MET A 166 4.27 -15.51 -14.50
CA MET A 166 2.85 -15.55 -14.88
C MET A 166 2.69 -15.47 -16.41
N GLU A 167 1.49 -15.78 -16.89
CA GLU A 167 1.18 -15.58 -18.31
C GLU A 167 1.17 -14.09 -18.66
N ARG A 168 1.47 -13.77 -19.93
CA ARG A 168 1.50 -12.37 -20.40
C ARG A 168 0.18 -11.65 -20.14
N GLN A 169 -0.95 -12.33 -20.33
CA GLN A 169 -2.26 -11.75 -20.08
C GLN A 169 -2.49 -11.42 -18.60
N ASP A 170 -2.04 -12.28 -17.68
CA ASP A 170 -2.12 -12.02 -16.24
C ASP A 170 -1.25 -10.82 -15.84
N LEU A 171 -0.08 -10.66 -16.48
CA LEU A 171 0.82 -9.53 -16.27
C LEU A 171 0.22 -8.22 -16.81
N ASP A 172 -0.37 -8.26 -18.00
CA ASP A 172 -1.03 -7.09 -18.60
C ASP A 172 -2.23 -6.66 -17.75
N ASP A 173 -3.06 -7.61 -17.28
CA ASP A 173 -4.17 -7.32 -16.38
C ASP A 173 -3.70 -6.69 -15.06
N LEU A 174 -2.56 -7.15 -14.53
CA LEU A 174 -1.93 -6.58 -13.33
C LEU A 174 -1.47 -5.14 -13.57
N ILE A 175 -0.77 -4.87 -14.68
CA ILE A 175 -0.34 -3.52 -15.05
C ILE A 175 -1.54 -2.59 -15.21
N ASP A 176 -2.61 -3.05 -15.87
CA ASP A 176 -3.83 -2.27 -16.04
C ASP A 176 -4.50 -1.95 -14.70
N TYR A 177 -4.44 -2.86 -13.72
CA TYR A 177 -4.91 -2.56 -12.37
C TYR A 177 -4.02 -1.51 -11.66
N LEU A 178 -2.69 -1.58 -11.79
CA LEU A 178 -1.79 -0.58 -11.20
C LEU A 178 -2.09 0.85 -11.72
N LYS A 179 -2.50 0.98 -12.98
CA LYS A 179 -2.96 2.25 -13.58
C LYS A 179 -4.21 2.84 -12.92
N THR A 180 -4.94 2.06 -12.14
CA THR A 180 -6.14 2.50 -11.40
C THR A 180 -5.85 2.94 -9.96
N LEU A 181 -4.63 2.71 -9.47
CA LEU A 181 -4.21 3.00 -8.09
C LEU A 181 -3.73 4.45 -7.90
#